data_AF-A0A2B9K4N7-F1
#
_entry.id   AF-A0A2B9K4N7-F1
#
_cell.length_a   1.000
_cell.length_b   1.000
_cell.length_c   1.000
_cell.angle_alpha   90.00
_cell.angle_beta   90.00
_cell.angle_gamma   90.00
#
_symmetry.space_group_name_H-M   'P 1'
#
loop_
_entity.id
_entity.type
_entity.pdbx_description
1 polymer ?
#
loop_
_entity_poly.entity_id
_entity_poly.type
_entity_poly.pdbx_seq_one_letter_code
_entity_poly.pdbx_strand_id
1 'polypeptide(L)'
;MINGISNQIAIAKTAASTSTGQTTQQFSTFLKDSINELNNTQRASDIATEKLAKGENVEIQDVMITAQKASITMQTALEIRNKAVEAYQEMMRMQM
;
A
#
# COMPACT_ATOMS: atom_id res chain seq x y z
N MET A 1 58.27 7.77 8.14
CA MET A 1 56.97 7.94 8.81
C MET A 1 55.89 7.83 7.75
N ILE A 2 55.25 6.67 7.61
CA ILE A 2 54.21 6.40 6.60
C ILE A 2 52.96 5.96 7.39
N ASN A 3 52.13 6.93 7.76
CA ASN A 3 50.83 6.68 8.38
C ASN A 3 49.79 7.43 7.55
N GLY A 4 49.11 6.73 6.64
CA GLY A 4 48.11 7.34 5.77
C GLY A 4 47.14 6.40 5.05
N ILE A 5 47.26 5.07 5.20
CA ILE A 5 46.44 4.13 4.41
C ILE A 5 45.38 3.38 5.26
N SER A 6 45.40 3.48 6.59
CA SER A 6 44.47 2.71 7.43
C SER A 6 43.03 3.23 7.49
N ASN A 7 42.71 4.40 6.90
CA ASN A 7 41.38 5.01 7.04
C ASN A 7 40.43 4.85 5.83
N GLN A 8 40.81 4.08 4.82
CA GLN A 8 39.97 3.86 3.61
C GLN A 8 39.18 2.55 3.64
N ILE A 9 39.32 1.72 4.69
CA ILE A 9 38.61 0.42 4.83
C ILE A 9 37.35 0.54 5.72
N ALA A 10 37.02 1.75 6.20
CA ALA A 10 35.88 1.97 7.11
C ALA A 10 34.58 2.41 6.41
N ILE A 11 34.58 2.64 5.09
CA ILE A 11 33.44 3.24 4.36
C ILE A 11 32.56 2.24 3.61
N ALA A 12 32.92 0.95 3.59
CA ALA A 12 32.17 -0.09 2.85
C ALA A 12 31.21 -0.92 3.70
N LYS A 13 31.03 -0.59 4.99
CA LYS A 13 30.12 -1.32 5.91
C LYS A 13 29.03 -0.41 6.50
N THR A 14 28.37 0.38 5.66
CA THR A 14 27.19 1.17 6.08
C THR A 14 25.97 0.95 5.18
N ALA A 15 26.07 0.18 4.09
CA ALA A 15 24.97 -0.03 3.15
C ALA A 15 24.04 -1.23 3.43
N ALA A 16 24.16 -1.91 4.57
CA ALA A 16 23.38 -3.11 4.84
C ALA A 16 22.89 -3.17 6.30
N SER A 17 21.99 -2.26 6.66
CA SER A 17 21.19 -2.38 7.87
C SER A 17 19.84 -1.69 7.68
N THR A 18 19.13 -1.99 6.59
CA THR A 18 17.67 -1.83 6.60
C THR A 18 17.14 -2.87 7.58
N SER A 19 17.08 -2.48 8.86
CA SER A 19 16.56 -3.35 9.91
C SER A 19 15.16 -3.82 9.51
N THR A 20 14.90 -5.12 9.63
CA THR A 20 13.62 -5.75 9.25
C THR A 20 12.42 -5.03 9.90
N GLY A 21 12.62 -4.45 11.09
CA GLY A 21 11.62 -3.63 11.78
C GLY A 21 11.28 -2.31 11.09
N GLN A 22 12.22 -1.64 10.40
CA GLN A 22 11.91 -0.44 9.62
C GLN A 22 11.10 -0.76 8.36
N THR A 23 11.37 -1.87 7.69
CA THR A 23 10.60 -2.32 6.51
C THR A 23 9.20 -2.75 6.91
N THR A 24 9.03 -3.44 8.05
CA THR A 24 7.71 -3.78 8.59
C THR A 24 6.89 -2.53 8.91
N GLN A 25 7.48 -1.50 9.51
CA GLN A 25 6.76 -0.25 9.79
C GLN A 25 6.40 0.54 8.54
N GLN A 26 7.27 0.56 7.53
CA GLN A 26 6.94 1.19 6.25
C GLN A 26 5.78 0.47 5.55
N PHE A 27 5.80 -0.86 5.56
CA PHE A 27 4.70 -1.66 5.00
C PHE A 27 3.39 -1.47 5.78
N SER A 28 3.44 -1.45 7.12
CA SER A 28 2.25 -1.22 7.96
C SER A 28 1.62 0.15 7.69
N THR A 29 2.45 1.20 7.61
CA THR A 29 1.99 2.56 7.25
C THR A 29 1.39 2.57 5.84
N PHE A 30 2.09 2.03 4.84
CA PHE A 30 1.60 1.95 3.47
C PHE A 30 0.27 1.20 3.35
N LEU A 31 0.12 0.07 4.05
CA LEU A 31 -1.11 -0.70 4.07
C LEU A 31 -2.25 0.09 4.70
N LYS A 32 -1.97 0.80 5.80
CA LYS A 32 -2.96 1.65 6.49
C LYS A 32 -3.41 2.80 5.59
N ASP A 33 -2.49 3.45 4.89
CA ASP A 33 -2.79 4.51 3.94
C ASP A 33 -3.59 3.99 2.75
N SER A 34 -3.24 2.81 2.24
CA SER A 34 -3.98 2.15 1.15
C SER A 34 -5.42 1.81 1.52
N ILE A 35 -5.66 1.36 2.76
CA ILE A 35 -7.02 1.09 3.27
C ILE A 35 -7.82 2.40 3.40
N ASN A 36 -7.20 3.47 3.89
CA ASN A 36 -7.83 4.78 3.94
C ASN A 36 -8.18 5.30 2.54
N GLU A 37 -7.29 5.10 1.57
CA GLU A 37 -7.52 5.52 0.19
C GLU A 37 -8.62 4.69 -0.49
N LEU A 38 -8.71 3.39 -0.21
CA LEU A 38 -9.82 2.56 -0.63
C LEU A 38 -11.16 3.10 -0.08
N ASN A 39 -11.21 3.44 1.21
CA ASN A 39 -12.41 4.03 1.82
C ASN A 39 -12.79 5.35 1.13
N ASN A 40 -11.82 6.23 0.88
CA ASN A 40 -12.05 7.48 0.18
C ASN A 40 -12.57 7.27 -1.24
N THR A 41 -11.99 6.32 -1.98
CA THR A 41 -12.41 6.00 -3.35
C THR A 41 -13.83 5.44 -3.39
N GLN A 42 -14.19 4.57 -2.45
CA GLN A 42 -15.55 4.06 -2.28
C GLN A 42 -16.54 5.21 -2.00
N ARG A 43 -16.24 6.07 -1.02
CA ARG A 43 -17.08 7.22 -0.66
C ARG A 43 -17.24 8.21 -1.81
N ALA A 44 -16.18 8.44 -2.58
CA ALA A 44 -16.24 9.31 -3.75
C ALA A 44 -17.20 8.75 -4.81
N SER A 45 -17.19 7.43 -5.05
CA SER A 45 -18.14 6.76 -5.93
C SER A 45 -19.58 6.89 -5.44
N ASP A 46 -19.81 6.71 -4.13
CA ASP A 46 -21.14 6.82 -3.53
C ASP A 46 -21.70 8.25 -3.67
N ILE A 47 -20.88 9.26 -3.37
CA ILE A 47 -21.25 10.68 -3.52
C ILE A 47 -21.53 11.01 -4.99
N ALA A 48 -20.70 10.55 -5.92
CA ALA A 48 -20.89 10.78 -7.34
C ALA A 48 -22.21 10.17 -7.84
N THR A 49 -22.54 8.96 -7.36
CA THR A 49 -23.79 8.25 -7.67
C THR A 49 -24.99 8.98 -7.08
N GLU A 50 -24.88 9.46 -5.84
CA GLU A 50 -25.95 10.21 -5.17
C GLU A 50 -26.25 11.54 -5.88
N LYS A 51 -25.22 12.28 -6.25
CA LYS A 51 -25.35 13.54 -7.01
C LYS A 51 -26.01 13.31 -8.36
N LEU A 52 -25.66 12.21 -9.04
CA LEU A 52 -26.27 11.85 -10.30
C LEU A 52 -27.75 11.50 -10.13
N ALA A 53 -28.10 10.72 -9.11
CA ALA A 53 -29.49 10.38 -8.80
C ALA A 53 -30.34 11.60 -8.41
N LYS A 54 -29.72 12.63 -7.82
CA LYS A 54 -30.35 13.92 -7.49
C LYS A 54 -30.50 14.87 -8.69
N GLY A 55 -29.93 14.53 -9.85
CA GLY A 55 -29.93 15.39 -11.03
C GLY A 55 -29.06 16.64 -10.89
N GLU A 56 -28.08 16.62 -9.98
CA GLU A 56 -27.06 17.66 -9.90
C GLU A 56 -26.19 17.63 -11.17
N ASN A 57 -25.53 18.76 -11.50
CA ASN A 57 -24.69 18.90 -12.69
C ASN A 57 -23.37 18.10 -12.54
N VAL A 58 -23.48 16.78 -12.53
CA VAL A 58 -22.38 15.82 -12.55
C VAL A 58 -22.38 15.10 -13.88
N GLU A 59 -21.22 15.12 -14.53
CA GLU A 59 -20.97 14.42 -15.77
C GLU A 59 -21.09 12.90 -15.55
N ILE A 60 -22.02 12.24 -16.25
CA ILE A 60 -22.29 10.80 -16.11
C ILE A 60 -21.01 9.98 -16.32
N GLN A 61 -20.14 10.42 -17.24
CA GLN A 61 -18.85 9.77 -17.49
C GLN A 61 -17.94 9.76 -16.26
N ASP A 62 -17.91 10.83 -15.47
CA ASP A 62 -17.06 10.91 -14.28
C ASP A 62 -17.55 9.97 -13.18
N VAL A 63 -18.88 9.85 -13.04
CA VAL A 63 -19.51 8.90 -12.10
C VAL A 63 -19.16 7.46 -12.48
N MET A 64 -19.28 7.11 -13.76
CA MET A 64 -18.94 5.76 -14.24
C MET A 64 -17.46 5.44 -14.08
N ILE A 65 -16.56 6.38 -14.39
CA ILE A 65 -15.11 6.21 -14.21
C ILE A 65 -14.78 6.03 -12.72
N THR A 66 -15.37 6.85 -11.86
CA THR A 66 -15.15 6.77 -10.40
C THR A 66 -15.64 5.43 -9.85
N ALA A 67 -16.80 4.96 -10.30
CA ALA A 67 -17.35 3.65 -9.91
C ALA A 67 -16.48 2.48 -10.39
N GLN A 68 -16.00 2.53 -11.65
CA GLN A 68 -15.08 1.52 -12.16
C GLN A 68 -13.75 1.50 -11.40
N LYS A 69 -13.20 2.68 -11.11
CA LYS A 69 -11.99 2.80 -10.29
C LYS A 69 -12.21 2.17 -8.91
N ALA A 70 -13.29 2.52 -8.22
CA ALA A 70 -13.62 1.95 -6.91
C ALA A 70 -13.74 0.41 -6.97
N SER A 71 -14.43 -0.12 -7.99
CA SER A 71 -14.61 -1.56 -8.18
C SER A 71 -13.29 -2.30 -8.38
N ILE A 72 -12.43 -1.81 -9.28
CA ILE A 72 -11.12 -2.41 -9.55
C ILE A 72 -10.24 -2.34 -8.30
N THR A 73 -10.18 -1.18 -7.62
CA THR A 73 -9.40 -1.02 -6.39
C THR A 73 -9.88 -1.97 -5.29
N MET A 74 -11.19 -2.19 -5.15
CA MET A 74 -11.75 -3.15 -4.19
C MET A 74 -11.35 -4.59 -4.52
N GLN A 75 -11.41 -4.98 -5.80
CA GLN A 75 -10.97 -6.31 -6.24
C GLN A 75 -9.49 -6.55 -5.90
N THR A 76 -8.63 -5.59 -6.22
CA THR A 76 -7.20 -5.66 -5.86
C THR A 76 -7.01 -5.74 -4.34
N ALA A 77 -7.76 -4.99 -3.55
CA ALA A 77 -7.69 -5.05 -2.09
C ALA A 77 -8.07 -6.43 -1.54
N LEU A 78 -9.05 -7.10 -2.15
CA LEU A 78 -9.43 -8.47 -1.79
C LEU A 78 -8.31 -9.47 -2.11
N GLU A 79 -7.64 -9.34 -3.25
CA GLU A 79 -6.49 -10.18 -3.59
C GLU A 79 -5.35 -10.01 -2.59
N ILE A 80 -5.02 -8.75 -2.23
CA ILE A 80 -4.00 -8.45 -1.23
C ILE A 80 -4.38 -9.05 0.13
N ARG A 81 -5.65 -8.90 0.56
CA ARG A 81 -6.16 -9.51 1.79
C ARG A 81 -5.95 -11.02 1.78
N ASN A 82 -6.32 -11.68 0.67
CA ASN A 82 -6.15 -13.13 0.54
C ASN A 82 -4.68 -13.53 0.63
N LYS A 83 -3.78 -12.82 -0.07
CA LYS A 83 -2.34 -13.06 0.01
C LYS A 83 -1.74 -12.81 1.38
N ALA A 84 -2.21 -11.80 2.11
CA ALA A 84 -1.78 -11.56 3.48
C ALA A 84 -2.19 -12.70 4.42
N VAL A 85 -3.41 -13.23 4.27
CA VAL A 85 -3.90 -14.39 5.03
C VAL A 85 -3.11 -15.66 4.68
N GLU A 86 -2.87 -15.92 3.38
CA GLU A 86 -2.04 -17.04 2.91
C GLU A 86 -0.62 -16.97 3.49
N ALA A 87 0.02 -15.79 3.44
CA ALA A 87 1.37 -15.60 3.97
C ALA A 87 1.43 -15.85 5.49
N TYR A 88 0.40 -15.42 6.24
CA TYR A 88 0.29 -15.71 7.66
C TYR A 88 0.15 -17.23 7.93
N GLN A 89 -0.70 -17.91 7.16
CA GLN A 89 -0.90 -19.35 7.26
C GLN A 89 0.39 -20.13 6.94
N GLU A 90 1.14 -19.71 5.92
CA GLU A 90 2.39 -20.36 5.53
C GLU A 90 3.48 -20.19 6.59
N MET A 91 3.59 -18.99 7.21
CA MET A 91 4.49 -18.79 8.34
C MET A 91 4.18 -19.71 9.53
N MET A 92 2.90 -19.99 9.80
CA MET A 92 2.52 -20.96 10.84
C MET A 92 2.91 -22.40 10.47
N ARG A 93 2.82 -22.78 9.18
CA ARG A 93 3.23 -24.11 8.72
C ARG A 93 4.74 -24.34 8.76
N MET A 94 5.55 -23.29 8.63
CA MET A 94 7.01 -23.39 8.71
C MET A 94 7.54 -23.63 10.14
N GLN A 95 6.76 -23.31 11.18
CA GLN A 95 7.20 -23.41 12.58
C GLN A 95 6.77 -24.71 13.28
N MET A 96 5.97 -25.56 12.62
CA MET A 96 5.56 -26.87 13.14
C MET A 96 6.49 -27.98 12.65
#